data_AF-D0LRK2-F1
#
_entry.id   AF-D0LRK2-F1
#
_cell.length_a   1.000
_cell.length_b   1.000
_cell.length_c   1.000
_cell.angle_alpha   90.00
_cell.angle_beta   90.00
_cell.angle_gamma   90.00
#
_symmetry.space_group_name_H-M   'P 1'
#
loop_
_entity.id
_entity.type
_entity.pdbx_description
1 polymer ?
#
loop_
_entity_poly.entity_id
_entity_poly.type
_entity_poly.pdbx_seq_one_letter_code
_entity_poly.pdbx_strand_id
1 'polypeptide(L)'
;MNPAENATPGRPPPRSVPELIADIKMLLAERLELGVSADEIADECALLEGGLELDSIVLVEFMSMVEEHFGFVFDDDDLEISLFANPKALAEYIASVQASALAEEAR
;
A
#
# COMPACT_ATOMS: atom_id res chain seq x y z
N MET A 1 -33.56 12.71 11.25
CA MET A 1 -32.88 11.44 10.91
C MET A 1 -31.51 11.78 10.35
N ASN A 2 -30.48 11.36 11.09
CA ASN A 2 -29.02 11.39 10.87
C ASN A 2 -28.33 12.75 10.65
N PRO A 3 -27.61 13.24 11.69
CA PRO A 3 -26.49 14.16 11.55
C PRO A 3 -25.19 13.36 11.39
N ALA A 4 -24.38 13.69 10.38
CA ALA A 4 -22.98 13.28 10.34
C ALA A 4 -22.13 14.55 10.27
N GLU A 5 -22.03 15.20 11.42
CA GLU A 5 -20.95 16.14 11.68
C GLU A 5 -19.64 15.38 11.91
N ASN A 6 -18.55 16.04 11.51
CA ASN A 6 -17.17 15.80 11.93
C ASN A 6 -16.41 14.61 11.32
N ALA A 7 -15.61 14.93 10.30
CA ALA A 7 -14.23 14.46 10.26
C ALA A 7 -13.34 15.64 9.86
N THR A 8 -12.94 16.41 10.87
CA THR A 8 -11.65 17.12 10.85
C THR A 8 -10.59 16.12 10.32
N PRO A 9 -9.74 16.43 9.31
CA PRO A 9 -8.61 15.56 9.02
C PRO A 9 -7.56 15.76 10.12
N GLY A 10 -7.89 15.28 11.32
CA GLY A 10 -6.87 14.90 12.28
C GLY A 10 -6.03 13.84 11.60
N ARG A 11 -4.72 14.07 11.54
CA ARG A 11 -3.70 13.14 11.04
C ARG A 11 -4.19 11.70 11.26
N PRO A 12 -4.41 10.89 10.20
CA PRO A 12 -4.89 9.53 10.39
C PRO A 12 -3.95 8.84 11.38
N PRO A 13 -4.48 8.02 12.32
CA PRO A 13 -3.63 7.22 13.19
C PRO A 13 -2.65 6.42 12.34
N PRO A 14 -1.46 6.04 12.87
CA PRO A 14 -0.54 5.18 12.14
C PRO A 14 -1.31 3.95 11.67
N ARG A 15 -1.45 3.83 10.34
CA ARG A 15 -2.25 2.76 9.74
C ARG A 15 -1.62 1.43 10.16
N SER A 16 -2.43 0.51 10.68
CA SER A 16 -1.95 -0.81 11.04
C SER A 16 -1.62 -1.61 9.77
N VAL A 17 -0.68 -2.55 9.83
CA VAL A 17 -0.36 -3.46 8.70
C VAL A 17 -1.61 -4.04 8.01
N PRO A 18 -2.63 -4.58 8.71
CA PRO A 18 -3.84 -5.08 8.04
C PRO A 18 -4.65 -4.02 7.28
N GLU A 19 -4.62 -2.75 7.73
CA GLU A 19 -5.28 -1.65 7.01
C GLU A 19 -4.51 -1.31 5.74
N LEU A 20 -3.19 -1.26 5.83
CA LEU A 20 -2.31 -1.05 4.67
C LEU A 20 -2.48 -2.14 3.62
N ILE A 21 -2.62 -3.40 4.05
CA ILE A 21 -2.90 -4.53 3.14
C ILE A 21 -4.22 -4.29 2.40
N ALA A 22 -5.28 -3.87 3.11
CA ALA A 22 -6.57 -3.59 2.49
C ALA A 22 -6.49 -2.44 1.48
N ASP A 23 -5.80 -1.34 1.82
CA ASP A 23 -5.54 -0.22 0.91
C ASP A 23 -4.78 -0.68 -0.34
N ILE A 24 -3.70 -1.45 -0.19
CA ILE A 24 -2.92 -2.00 -1.30
C ILE A 24 -3.80 -2.86 -2.21
N LYS A 25 -4.60 -3.76 -1.63
CA LYS A 25 -5.50 -4.63 -2.39
C LYS A 25 -6.55 -3.83 -3.16
N MET A 26 -7.05 -2.73 -2.60
CA MET A 26 -7.93 -1.82 -3.34
C MET A 26 -7.20 -1.11 -4.48
N LEU A 27 -5.97 -0.63 -4.27
CA LEU A 27 -5.18 0.00 -5.33
C LEU A 27 -4.95 -0.98 -6.49
N LEU A 28 -4.59 -2.23 -6.19
CA LEU A 28 -4.44 -3.29 -7.18
C LEU A 28 -5.75 -3.58 -7.92
N ALA A 29 -6.87 -3.72 -7.21
CA ALA A 29 -8.15 -4.07 -7.82
C ALA A 29 -8.76 -2.92 -8.64
N GLU A 30 -8.78 -1.70 -8.09
CA GLU A 30 -9.49 -0.56 -8.68
C GLU A 30 -8.64 0.24 -9.67
N ARG A 31 -7.33 0.36 -9.43
CA ARG A 31 -6.48 1.23 -10.27
C ARG A 31 -5.76 0.50 -11.39
N LEU A 32 -5.48 -0.79 -11.21
CA LEU A 32 -4.82 -1.60 -12.24
C LEU A 32 -5.81 -2.39 -13.11
N GLU A 33 -7.12 -2.22 -12.90
CA GLU A 33 -8.19 -2.85 -13.69
C GLU A 33 -8.01 -4.36 -13.90
N LEU A 34 -7.45 -5.07 -12.91
CA LEU A 34 -7.07 -6.49 -13.00
C LEU A 34 -8.27 -7.44 -13.18
N GLY A 35 -9.50 -6.93 -13.05
CA GLY A 35 -10.72 -7.74 -13.14
C GLY A 35 -10.95 -8.66 -11.93
N VAL A 36 -10.19 -8.46 -10.85
CA VAL A 36 -10.35 -9.14 -9.56
C VAL A 36 -10.73 -8.13 -8.48
N SER A 37 -11.53 -8.55 -7.52
CA SER A 37 -11.92 -7.70 -6.39
C SER A 37 -10.83 -7.67 -5.32
N ALA A 38 -10.71 -6.56 -4.58
CA ALA A 38 -9.76 -6.47 -3.46
C ALA A 38 -9.92 -7.61 -2.44
N ASP A 39 -11.15 -8.08 -2.21
CA ASP A 39 -11.45 -9.22 -1.30
C ASP A 39 -10.93 -10.57 -1.84
N GLU A 40 -10.80 -10.72 -3.15
CA GLU A 40 -10.34 -11.96 -3.80
C GLU A 40 -8.81 -12.09 -3.79
N ILE A 41 -8.09 -10.98 -3.64
CA ILE A 41 -6.64 -10.97 -3.55
C ILE A 41 -6.25 -11.47 -2.15
N ALA A 42 -5.44 -12.54 -2.05
CA ALA A 42 -4.92 -12.97 -0.76
C ALA A 42 -3.81 -12.01 -0.26
N ASP A 43 -3.66 -11.88 1.06
CA ASP A 43 -2.66 -10.98 1.66
C ASP A 43 -1.21 -11.40 1.30
N GLU A 44 -1.01 -12.70 1.09
CA GLU A 44 0.25 -13.31 0.66
C GLU A 44 0.24 -13.70 -0.83
N CYS A 45 -0.71 -13.15 -1.61
CA CYS A 45 -0.79 -13.38 -3.06
C CYS A 45 0.45 -12.81 -3.75
N ALA A 46 1.07 -13.60 -4.64
CA ALA A 46 2.19 -13.12 -5.42
C ALA A 46 1.76 -11.97 -6.35
N LEU A 47 2.41 -10.81 -6.30
CA LEU A 47 2.07 -9.72 -7.24
C LEU A 47 2.67 -9.97 -8.63
N LEU A 48 3.84 -10.61 -8.69
CA LEU A 48 4.54 -10.91 -9.93
C LEU A 48 4.19 -12.34 -10.38
N GLU A 49 5.20 -13.15 -10.70
CA GLU A 49 5.03 -14.53 -11.15
C GLU A 49 4.35 -15.40 -10.09
N GLY A 50 3.31 -16.13 -10.49
CA GLY A 50 2.58 -17.07 -9.64
C GLY A 50 1.36 -16.51 -8.90
N GLY A 51 0.91 -15.30 -9.25
CA GLY A 51 -0.32 -14.70 -8.69
C GLY A 51 -0.98 -13.69 -9.63
N LEU A 52 -0.81 -12.39 -9.38
CA LEU A 52 -1.39 -11.31 -10.18
C LEU A 52 -0.62 -11.01 -11.47
N GLU A 53 0.59 -11.56 -11.63
CA GLU A 53 1.41 -11.48 -12.85
C GLU A 53 1.58 -10.03 -13.36
N LEU A 54 1.81 -9.08 -12.44
CA LEU A 54 2.01 -7.67 -12.79
C LEU A 54 3.23 -7.52 -13.73
N ASP A 55 2.98 -6.97 -14.91
CA ASP A 55 4.04 -6.59 -15.85
C ASP A 55 4.93 -5.49 -15.26
N SER A 56 6.18 -5.40 -15.74
CA SER A 56 7.15 -4.40 -15.26
C SER A 56 6.67 -2.96 -15.40
N ILE A 57 5.90 -2.65 -16.45
CA ILE A 57 5.31 -1.32 -16.66
C ILE A 57 4.24 -1.04 -15.61
N VAL A 58 3.36 -2.03 -15.38
CA VAL A 58 2.25 -1.95 -14.41
C VAL A 58 2.79 -1.85 -12.98
N LEU A 59 3.88 -2.55 -12.68
CA LEU A 59 4.57 -2.49 -11.40
C LEU A 59 5.09 -1.07 -11.10
N VAL A 60 5.70 -0.40 -12.09
CA VAL A 60 6.19 0.98 -11.93
C VAL A 60 5.03 1.96 -11.70
N GLU A 61 3.91 1.81 -12.42
CA GLU A 61 2.72 2.63 -12.15
C GLU A 61 2.17 2.37 -10.76
N PHE A 62 2.11 1.10 -10.34
CA PHE A 62 1.68 0.72 -9.01
C PHE A 62 2.57 1.32 -7.91
N MET A 63 3.90 1.29 -8.08
CA MET A 63 4.84 1.96 -7.18
C MET A 63 4.51 3.44 -7.04
N SER A 64 4.36 4.16 -8.15
CA SER A 64 4.03 5.59 -8.12
C SER A 64 2.69 5.84 -7.42
N MET A 65 1.68 5.00 -7.65
CA MET A 65 0.39 5.14 -6.95
C MET A 65 0.51 4.92 -5.44
N VAL A 66 1.33 3.96 -5.01
CA VAL A 66 1.59 3.68 -3.60
C VAL A 66 2.30 4.87 -2.95
N GLU A 67 3.33 5.42 -3.60
CA GLU A 67 4.04 6.62 -3.13
C GLU A 67 3.09 7.80 -2.93
N GLU A 68 2.25 8.08 -3.93
CA GLU A 68 1.28 9.17 -3.89
C GLU A 68 0.18 8.94 -2.82
N HIS A 69 -0.31 7.71 -2.67
CA HIS A 69 -1.40 7.37 -1.74
C HIS A 69 -0.95 7.42 -0.27
N PHE A 70 0.26 6.95 0.00
CA PHE A 70 0.80 6.88 1.36
C PHE A 70 1.71 8.06 1.72
N GLY A 71 2.11 8.87 0.75
CA GLY A 71 2.89 10.09 0.97
C GLY A 71 4.35 9.81 1.35
N PHE A 72 4.94 8.75 0.80
CA PHE A 72 6.36 8.44 0.94
C PHE A 72 6.98 8.21 -0.44
N VAL A 73 8.30 8.19 -0.52
CA VAL A 73 9.04 7.84 -1.73
C VAL A 73 9.85 6.60 -1.41
N PHE A 74 9.84 5.60 -2.30
CA PHE A 74 10.71 4.45 -2.15
C PHE A 74 12.16 4.89 -2.29
N ASP A 75 13.00 4.46 -1.36
CA ASP A 75 14.43 4.65 -1.53
C ASP A 75 14.94 3.70 -2.62
N ASP A 76 15.80 4.19 -3.51
CA ASP A 76 16.34 3.39 -4.63
C ASP A 76 17.12 2.16 -4.09
N ASP A 77 17.75 2.29 -2.91
CA ASP A 77 18.43 1.20 -2.22
C ASP A 77 17.47 0.21 -1.54
N ASP A 78 16.24 0.64 -1.18
CA ASP A 78 15.20 -0.22 -0.58
C ASP A 78 14.26 -0.83 -1.64
N LEU A 79 14.34 -0.41 -2.91
CA LEU A 79 13.46 -0.84 -4.00
C LEU A 79 13.76 -2.28 -4.48
N GLU A 80 13.65 -3.25 -3.56
CA GLU A 80 13.85 -4.66 -3.84
C GLU A 80 12.58 -5.31 -4.39
N ILE A 81 12.73 -6.17 -5.40
CA ILE A 81 11.63 -6.99 -5.96
C ILE A 81 10.89 -7.77 -4.87
N SER A 82 11.60 -8.15 -3.80
CA SER A 82 11.06 -8.83 -2.62
C SER A 82 9.96 -8.04 -1.90
N LEU A 83 10.00 -6.69 -1.91
CA LEU A 83 8.95 -5.85 -1.34
C LEU A 83 7.64 -5.97 -2.11
N PHE A 84 7.76 -6.19 -3.42
CA PHE A 84 6.65 -6.41 -4.34
C PHE A 84 6.32 -7.90 -4.51
N ALA A 85 6.80 -8.76 -3.61
CA ALA A 85 6.46 -10.17 -3.63
C ALA A 85 4.96 -10.37 -3.37
N ASN A 86 4.38 -9.68 -2.39
CA ASN A 86 2.98 -9.79 -2.02
C ASN A 86 2.48 -8.52 -1.28
N PRO A 87 1.14 -8.30 -1.17
CA PRO A 87 0.57 -7.13 -0.49
C PRO A 87 1.05 -6.95 0.94
N LYS A 88 1.22 -8.05 1.69
CA LYS A 88 1.68 -8.04 3.07
C LYS A 88 3.11 -7.52 3.21
N ALA A 89 4.04 -7.99 2.39
CA ALA A 89 5.44 -7.53 2.41
C ALA A 89 5.53 -6.02 2.17
N LEU A 90 4.77 -5.52 1.19
CA LEU A 90 4.69 -4.08 0.92
C LEU A 90 4.06 -3.31 2.09
N ALA A 91 2.98 -3.82 2.68
CA ALA A 91 2.35 -3.19 3.85
C ALA A 91 3.29 -3.12 5.07
N GLU A 92 4.06 -4.17 5.33
CA GLU A 92 5.05 -4.20 6.41
C GLU A 92 6.15 -3.16 6.19
N TYR A 93 6.62 -3.00 4.95
CA TYR A 93 7.57 -1.96 4.59
C TYR A 93 6.99 -0.55 4.83
N ILE A 94 5.78 -0.27 4.33
CA ILE A 94 5.12 1.03 4.51
C ILE A 94 4.90 1.35 6.00
N ALA A 95 4.53 0.35 6.80
CA ALA A 95 4.40 0.52 8.25
C ALA A 95 5.74 0.89 8.90
N SER A 96 6.84 0.27 8.47
CA SER A 96 8.20 0.57 8.93
C SER A 96 8.63 2.00 8.59
N VAL A 97 8.38 2.43 7.34
CA VAL A 97 8.68 3.79 6.88
C VAL A 97 7.91 4.83 7.69
N GLN A 98 6.60 4.65 7.85
CA GLN A 98 5.77 5.58 8.63
C GLN A 98 6.14 5.61 10.12
N ALA A 99 6.52 4.46 10.70
CA ALA A 99 7.00 4.40 12.08
C ALA A 99 8.31 5.17 12.27
N SER A 100 9.22 5.10 11.29
CA SER A 100 10.51 5.80 11.32
C SER A 100 10.34 7.31 11.14
N ALA A 101 9.47 7.75 10.22
CA ALA A 101 9.16 9.17 10.01
C ALA A 101 8.61 9.84 11.28
N LEU A 102 7.71 9.15 12.00
CA LEU A 102 7.17 9.64 13.28
C LEU A 102 8.25 9.81 14.37
N ALA A 103 9.26 8.93 14.40
CA ALA A 103 10.34 9.00 15.38
C ALA A 103 11.29 10.19 15.11
N GLU A 104 11.44 10.59 13.85
CA GLU A 104 12.31 11.69 13.43
C GLU A 104 11.63 13.06 13.60
N GLU A 105 10.33 13.17 13.31
CA GLU A 105 9.53 14.38 13.58
C GLU A 105 9.41 14.70 15.10
N ALA A 106 9.54 13.70 15.96
CA ALA A 106 9.43 13.87 17.42
C ALA A 106 10.72 14.38 18.10
N ARG A 107 11.80 14.62 17.33
CA ARG A 107 13.08 15.17 17.81
C ARG A 107 13.18 16.68 17.63
#